data_AF-A0A1I4QJF4-F1
#
_entry.id   AF-A0A1I4QJF4-F1
#
_cell.length_a   1.000
_cell.length_b   1.000
_cell.length_c   1.000
_cell.angle_alpha   90.00
_cell.angle_beta   90.00
_cell.angle_gamma   90.00
#
_symmetry.space_group_name_H-M   'P 1'
#
loop_
_entity.id
_entity.type
_entity.pdbx_description
1 polymer ?
#
loop_
_entity_poly.entity_id
_entity_poly.type
_entity_poly.pdbx_seq_one_letter_code
_entity_poly.pdbx_strand_id
1 'polypeptide(L)'
;MAVLHPLECYLLETFSSPEHFAATRDAIIEWIDAHEAAYARLQSQLDPRQRSKPQWQQGDVVWGNRVLPNIRPDRDFYIKAYIQRVNNDPEAFNAGHAMNSNNRGINEFWDGWMTEEEQLRVSITQDRATKLDEVLGATTSGWREGSLTYNGQGVHYEVSELPRRIPRYVLDPSVRIEHNQSATQIGIYLPDIEFAAARLLYPDEFEGGIRAYQGVSRSGYVYEDTGKRAYDWKECQWAETGWTLIRRVEGEFIDVPAQGFFPKGEPDE
;
A
#
# COMPACT_ATOMS: atom_id res chain seq x y z
N MET A 1 -18.46 -18.04 -3.96
CA MET A 1 -17.38 -17.79 -2.98
C MET A 1 -16.10 -17.51 -3.73
N ALA A 2 -15.30 -16.57 -3.24
CA ALA A 2 -14.01 -16.26 -3.85
C ALA A 2 -13.06 -17.47 -3.77
N VAL A 3 -11.99 -17.42 -4.57
CA VAL A 3 -10.95 -18.46 -4.55
C VAL A 3 -9.92 -18.11 -3.48
N LEU A 4 -9.61 -19.07 -2.61
CA LEU A 4 -8.57 -18.91 -1.61
C LEU A 4 -7.20 -19.07 -2.27
N HIS A 5 -6.49 -17.96 -2.47
CA HIS A 5 -5.12 -17.98 -2.98
C HIS A 5 -4.10 -17.88 -1.84
N PRO A 6 -3.22 -18.88 -1.64
CA PRO A 6 -2.21 -18.83 -0.57
C PRO A 6 -1.23 -17.66 -0.68
N LEU A 7 -0.86 -17.29 -1.92
CA LEU A 7 0.03 -16.16 -2.17
C LEU A 7 -0.61 -14.83 -1.72
N GLU A 8 -1.87 -14.60 -2.10
CA GLU A 8 -2.63 -13.41 -1.69
C GLU A 8 -2.70 -13.31 -0.16
N CYS A 9 -3.00 -14.41 0.53
CA CYS A 9 -3.03 -14.45 1.99
C CYS A 9 -1.67 -14.09 2.60
N TYR A 10 -0.59 -14.69 2.09
CA TYR A 10 0.77 -14.42 2.55
C TYR A 10 1.18 -12.95 2.35
N LEU A 11 0.85 -12.36 1.20
CA LEU A 11 1.14 -10.96 0.91
C LEU A 11 0.32 -10.02 1.81
N LEU A 12 -0.97 -10.29 2.02
CA LEU A 12 -1.79 -9.53 2.96
C LEU A 12 -1.23 -9.57 4.38
N GLU A 13 -0.77 -10.72 4.86
CA GLU A 13 -0.12 -10.83 6.18
C GLU A 13 1.20 -10.05 6.22
N THR A 14 1.98 -10.11 5.14
CA THR A 14 3.26 -9.41 5.04
C THR A 14 3.06 -7.90 5.01
N PHE A 15 2.14 -7.39 4.20
CA PHE A 15 1.87 -5.96 4.05
C PHE A 15 1.15 -5.35 5.25
N SER A 16 0.41 -6.17 6.02
CA SER A 16 -0.20 -5.77 7.29
C SER A 16 0.69 -6.09 8.50
N SER A 17 1.95 -6.49 8.32
CA SER A 17 2.86 -6.84 9.41
C SER A 17 3.44 -5.61 10.12
N PRO A 18 3.82 -5.70 11.41
CA PRO A 18 4.59 -4.65 12.07
C PRO A 18 5.89 -4.29 11.33
N GLU A 19 6.51 -5.25 10.67
CA GLU A 19 7.73 -5.05 9.87
C GLU A 19 7.49 -4.15 8.66
N HIS A 20 6.38 -4.35 7.94
CA HIS A 20 5.99 -3.45 6.84
C HIS A 20 5.68 -2.05 7.34
N PHE A 21 4.96 -1.92 8.45
CA PHE A 21 4.71 -0.63 9.11
C PHE A 21 6.01 0.08 9.50
N ALA A 22 6.99 -0.64 10.05
CA ALA A 22 8.31 -0.08 10.38
C ALA A 22 9.03 0.41 9.12
N ALA A 23 9.03 -0.39 8.04
CA ALA A 23 9.65 -0.03 6.78
C ALA A 23 9.01 1.22 6.16
N THR A 24 7.67 1.31 6.16
CA THR A 24 6.93 2.49 5.66
C THR A 24 7.26 3.73 6.49
N ARG A 25 7.22 3.62 7.83
CA ARG A 25 7.61 4.70 8.75
C ARG A 25 9.02 5.20 8.45
N ASP A 26 9.99 4.29 8.39
CA ASP A 26 11.40 4.66 8.23
C ASP A 26 11.64 5.31 6.86
N ALA A 27 10.99 4.83 5.80
CA ALA A 27 11.08 5.43 4.47
C ALA A 27 10.48 6.85 4.43
N ILE A 28 9.32 7.08 5.08
CA ILE A 28 8.70 8.41 5.15
C ILE A 28 9.58 9.37 5.96
N ILE A 29 10.13 8.92 7.08
CA ILE A 29 11.05 9.72 7.89
C ILE A 29 12.31 10.09 7.09
N GLU A 30 12.89 9.13 6.37
CA GLU A 30 14.06 9.34 5.52
C GLU A 30 13.78 10.38 4.42
N TRP A 31 12.59 10.32 3.80
CA TRP A 31 12.14 11.28 2.81
C TRP A 31 11.93 12.69 3.38
N ILE A 32 11.33 12.81 4.57
CA ILE A 32 11.22 14.09 5.29
C ILE A 32 12.61 14.63 5.64
N ASP A 33 13.51 13.79 6.14
CA ASP A 33 14.88 14.18 6.49
C ASP A 33 15.67 14.68 5.27
N ALA A 34 15.44 14.12 4.08
CA ALA A 34 16.03 14.62 2.84
C ALA A 34 15.56 16.05 2.52
N HIS A 35 14.27 16.34 2.70
CA HIS A 35 13.72 17.69 2.53
C HIS A 35 14.26 18.68 3.57
N GLU A 36 14.34 18.27 4.83
CA GLU A 36 14.89 19.09 5.92
C GLU A 36 16.36 19.41 5.70
N ALA A 37 17.16 18.43 5.25
CA ALA A 37 18.57 18.63 4.96
C ALA A 37 18.80 19.65 3.82
N ALA A 38 18.05 19.52 2.73
CA ALA A 38 18.10 20.47 1.62
C ALA A 38 17.69 21.89 2.08
N TYR A 39 16.62 21.97 2.87
CA TYR A 39 16.15 23.25 3.42
C TYR A 39 17.16 23.89 4.38
N ALA A 40 17.80 23.10 5.26
CA ALA A 40 18.82 23.58 6.18
C ALA A 40 20.03 24.15 5.42
N ARG A 41 20.47 23.50 4.33
CA ARG A 41 21.50 24.04 3.45
C ARG A 41 21.05 25.38 2.85
N LEU A 42 19.85 25.44 2.30
CA LEU A 42 19.29 26.67 1.71
C LEU A 42 19.30 27.83 2.71
N GLN A 43 18.91 27.59 3.97
CA GLN A 43 18.94 28.61 5.03
C GLN A 43 20.38 29.10 5.30
N SER A 44 21.36 28.18 5.31
CA SER A 44 22.77 28.52 5.59
C SER A 44 23.47 29.27 4.44
N GLN A 45 22.99 29.09 3.20
CA GLN A 45 23.61 29.62 1.98
C GLN A 45 22.65 30.53 1.20
N LEU A 46 21.76 31.22 1.90
CA LEU A 46 20.72 32.02 1.27
C LEU A 46 21.34 33.13 0.41
N ASP A 47 20.99 33.17 -0.87
CA ASP A 47 21.36 34.26 -1.77
C ASP A 47 20.82 35.59 -1.18
N PRO A 48 21.67 36.61 -0.96
CA PRO A 48 21.21 37.91 -0.47
C PRO A 48 20.12 38.55 -1.35
N ARG A 49 20.03 38.17 -2.62
CA ARG A 49 19.00 38.62 -3.57
C ARG A 49 17.79 37.68 -3.66
N GLN A 50 17.72 36.65 -2.84
CA GLN A 50 16.64 35.66 -2.86
C GLN A 50 15.26 36.31 -2.70
N ARG A 51 15.16 37.33 -1.84
CA ARG A 51 13.93 38.11 -1.62
C ARG A 51 13.48 38.94 -2.83
N SER A 52 14.37 39.19 -3.78
CA SER A 52 14.07 39.92 -5.03
C SER A 52 13.57 39.00 -6.14
N LYS A 53 13.64 37.67 -5.98
CA LYS A 53 13.10 36.71 -6.94
C LYS A 53 11.57 36.62 -6.81
N PRO A 54 10.84 36.22 -7.86
CA PRO A 54 9.41 35.89 -7.75
C PRO A 54 9.15 34.88 -6.63
N GLN A 55 8.02 34.99 -5.93
CA GLN A 55 7.72 34.17 -4.75
C GLN A 55 7.83 32.66 -5.00
N TRP A 56 7.45 32.20 -6.19
CA TRP A 56 7.56 30.78 -6.57
C TRP A 56 9.00 30.27 -6.68
N GLN A 57 9.99 31.15 -6.85
CA GLN A 57 11.42 30.84 -6.80
C GLN A 57 12.04 31.00 -5.41
N GLN A 58 11.28 31.54 -4.45
CA GLN A 58 11.72 31.72 -3.08
C GLN A 58 11.55 30.41 -2.31
N GLY A 59 12.41 29.43 -2.59
CA GLY A 59 12.37 28.10 -1.99
C GLY A 59 12.30 28.13 -0.46
N ASP A 60 12.96 29.10 0.18
CA ASP A 60 12.96 29.26 1.63
C ASP A 60 11.59 29.63 2.20
N VAL A 61 10.81 30.42 1.46
CA VAL A 61 9.42 30.81 1.80
C VAL A 61 8.48 29.66 1.49
N VAL A 62 8.59 29.07 0.31
CA VAL A 62 7.67 28.03 -0.15
C VAL A 62 7.85 26.76 0.69
N TRP A 63 9.08 26.26 0.86
CA TRP A 63 9.32 25.09 1.68
C TRP A 63 9.07 25.35 3.17
N GLY A 64 9.50 26.51 3.68
CA GLY A 64 9.35 26.84 5.09
C GLY A 64 7.90 27.02 5.55
N ASN A 65 7.01 27.51 4.67
CA ASN A 65 5.63 27.84 5.05
C ASN A 65 4.57 26.90 4.46
N ARG A 66 4.89 26.13 3.40
CA ARG A 66 3.92 25.24 2.74
C ARG A 66 4.38 23.79 2.75
N VAL A 67 5.55 23.48 2.21
CA VAL A 67 5.97 22.07 2.03
C VAL A 67 6.29 21.40 3.38
N LEU A 68 7.29 21.91 4.11
CA LEU A 68 7.75 21.27 5.35
C LEU A 68 6.65 21.23 6.43
N PRO A 69 5.86 22.29 6.68
CA PRO A 69 4.77 22.22 7.64
C PRO A 69 3.70 21.17 7.30
N ASN A 70 3.50 20.87 6.00
CA ASN A 70 2.52 19.87 5.58
C ASN A 70 3.02 18.43 5.76
N ILE A 71 4.31 18.16 5.53
CA ILE A 71 4.86 16.79 5.57
C ILE A 71 5.41 16.40 6.95
N ARG A 72 5.83 17.37 7.77
CA ARG A 72 6.38 17.11 9.13
C ARG A 72 5.44 16.29 10.03
N PRO A 73 4.12 16.56 10.07
CA PRO A 73 3.20 15.79 10.90
C PRO A 73 3.18 14.29 10.60
N ASP A 74 3.54 13.88 9.38
CA ASP A 74 3.55 12.46 8.99
C ASP A 74 4.58 11.66 9.79
N ARG A 75 5.68 12.28 10.23
CA ARG A 75 6.65 11.61 11.12
C ARG A 75 5.96 11.07 12.37
N ASP A 76 5.24 11.92 13.09
CA ASP A 76 4.60 11.53 14.34
C ASP A 76 3.43 10.58 14.08
N PHE A 77 2.70 10.79 12.99
CA PHE A 77 1.62 9.91 12.56
C PHE A 77 2.11 8.47 12.30
N TYR A 78 3.15 8.26 11.50
CA TYR A 78 3.64 6.90 11.20
C TYR A 78 4.38 6.26 12.37
N ILE A 79 5.00 7.06 13.26
CA ILE A 79 5.51 6.54 14.55
C ILE A 79 4.35 6.01 15.40
N LYS A 80 3.27 6.78 15.53
CA LYS A 80 2.07 6.37 16.26
C LYS A 80 1.45 5.12 15.63
N ALA A 81 1.25 5.10 14.31
CA ALA A 81 0.65 3.98 13.60
C ALA A 81 1.46 2.68 13.79
N TYR A 82 2.80 2.76 13.76
CA TYR A 82 3.66 1.61 14.08
C TYR A 82 3.46 1.10 15.51
N ILE A 83 3.43 2.00 16.50
CA ILE A 83 3.20 1.63 17.91
C ILE A 83 1.83 0.97 18.07
N GLN A 84 0.79 1.53 17.44
CA GLN A 84 -0.55 0.95 17.43
C GLN A 84 -0.53 -0.45 16.81
N ARG A 85 0.15 -0.61 15.68
CA ARG A 85 0.25 -1.91 15.00
C ARG A 85 0.92 -2.97 15.87
N VAL A 86 2.04 -2.63 16.54
CA VAL A 86 2.75 -3.53 17.46
C VAL A 86 1.86 -3.96 18.63
N ASN A 87 0.99 -3.07 19.11
CA ASN A 87 0.02 -3.37 20.17
C ASN A 87 -1.28 -4.00 19.66
N ASN A 88 -1.35 -4.33 18.36
CA ASN A 88 -2.53 -4.91 17.71
C ASN A 88 -3.80 -4.03 17.82
N ASP A 89 -3.61 -2.72 17.79
CA ASP A 89 -4.67 -1.70 17.79
C ASP A 89 -5.18 -1.47 16.35
N PRO A 90 -6.50 -1.62 16.08
CA PRO A 90 -7.10 -1.38 14.78
C PRO A 90 -6.86 0.02 14.22
N GLU A 91 -6.67 1.04 15.07
CA GLU A 91 -6.41 2.41 14.62
C GLU A 91 -5.14 2.54 13.74
N ALA A 92 -4.22 1.58 13.83
CA ALA A 92 -3.02 1.53 13.00
C ALA A 92 -3.34 1.52 11.50
N PHE A 93 -4.46 0.93 11.10
CA PHE A 93 -4.83 0.74 9.70
C PHE A 93 -5.40 2.00 9.02
N ASN A 94 -5.46 3.13 9.75
CA ASN A 94 -5.66 4.45 9.14
C ASN A 94 -4.44 4.96 8.35
N ALA A 95 -3.29 4.28 8.43
CA ALA A 95 -2.10 4.57 7.65
C ALA A 95 -2.21 4.06 6.19
N GLY A 96 -1.39 4.60 5.28
CA GLY A 96 -1.32 4.14 3.88
C GLY A 96 -1.75 5.16 2.81
N HIS A 97 -1.89 6.44 3.16
CA HIS A 97 -2.46 7.46 2.25
C HIS A 97 -1.71 8.79 2.20
N ALA A 98 -0.65 8.97 3.00
CA ALA A 98 0.03 10.25 3.14
C ALA A 98 0.82 10.63 1.88
N MET A 99 1.55 9.68 1.29
CA MET A 99 2.48 9.98 0.21
C MET A 99 1.76 10.47 -1.06
N ASN A 100 0.59 9.91 -1.38
CA ASN A 100 -0.20 10.37 -2.53
C ASN A 100 -0.61 11.85 -2.37
N SER A 101 -1.14 12.21 -1.20
CA SER A 101 -1.53 13.58 -0.88
C SER A 101 -0.32 14.54 -0.96
N ASN A 102 0.79 14.15 -0.35
CA ASN A 102 1.99 14.97 -0.31
C ASN A 102 2.64 15.16 -1.67
N ASN A 103 2.80 14.08 -2.44
CA ASN A 103 3.40 14.14 -3.78
C ASN A 103 2.60 15.09 -4.68
N ARG A 104 1.25 15.02 -4.61
CA ARG A 104 0.38 15.93 -5.35
C ARG A 104 0.63 17.39 -4.96
N GLY A 105 0.75 17.67 -3.67
CA GLY A 105 0.99 19.03 -3.17
C GLY A 105 2.40 19.56 -3.47
N ILE A 106 3.42 18.71 -3.44
CA ILE A 106 4.82 19.11 -3.64
C ILE A 106 5.13 19.37 -5.11
N ASN A 107 4.59 18.56 -6.03
CA ASN A 107 4.82 18.67 -7.47
C ASN A 107 4.35 20.02 -8.07
N GLU A 108 3.56 20.80 -7.33
CA GLU A 108 3.14 22.15 -7.72
C GLU A 108 4.23 23.22 -7.49
N PHE A 109 5.28 22.90 -6.73
CA PHE A 109 6.31 23.85 -6.34
C PHE A 109 7.62 23.65 -7.11
N TRP A 110 8.28 24.76 -7.43
CA TRP A 110 9.57 24.73 -8.11
C TRP A 110 10.69 24.37 -7.12
N ASP A 111 11.45 23.33 -7.44
CA ASP A 111 12.51 22.73 -6.63
C ASP A 111 13.93 23.06 -7.13
N GLY A 112 14.07 23.90 -8.17
CA GLY A 112 15.38 24.22 -8.79
C GLY A 112 16.34 25.03 -7.90
N TRP A 113 15.99 25.29 -6.64
CA TRP A 113 16.92 25.80 -5.62
C TRP A 113 17.73 24.69 -4.93
N MET A 114 17.24 23.44 -5.02
CA MET A 114 17.97 22.24 -4.59
C MET A 114 19.12 21.94 -5.55
N THR A 115 20.17 21.31 -5.05
CA THR A 115 21.22 20.77 -5.93
C THR A 115 20.70 19.51 -6.63
N GLU A 116 21.36 19.11 -7.73
CA GLU A 116 21.02 17.85 -8.42
C GLU A 116 21.12 16.63 -7.49
N GLU A 117 22.10 16.61 -6.58
CA GLU A 117 22.26 15.54 -5.58
C GLU A 117 21.10 15.51 -4.57
N GLU A 118 20.63 16.68 -4.13
CA GLU A 118 19.49 16.80 -3.22
C GLU A 118 18.19 16.36 -3.89
N GLN A 119 17.95 16.81 -5.13
CA GLN A 119 16.80 16.39 -5.92
C GLN A 119 16.80 14.87 -6.14
N LEU A 120 17.96 14.30 -6.48
CA LEU A 120 18.09 12.85 -6.65
C LEU A 120 17.80 12.10 -5.35
N ARG A 121 18.33 12.57 -4.21
CA ARG A 121 18.08 11.95 -2.91
C ARG A 121 16.61 12.04 -2.51
N VAL A 122 15.99 13.19 -2.70
CA VAL A 122 14.55 13.39 -2.47
C VAL A 122 13.75 12.45 -3.36
N SER A 123 14.07 12.36 -4.65
CA SER A 123 13.37 11.48 -5.60
C SER A 123 13.46 10.01 -5.20
N ILE A 124 14.65 9.48 -4.89
CA ILE A 124 14.83 8.08 -4.51
C ILE A 124 14.06 7.75 -3.21
N THR A 125 14.15 8.63 -2.21
CA THR A 125 13.46 8.42 -0.93
C THR A 125 11.95 8.54 -1.07
N GLN A 126 11.47 9.45 -1.93
CA GLN A 126 10.07 9.61 -2.27
C GLN A 126 9.51 8.36 -2.96
N ASP A 127 10.20 7.81 -3.94
CA ASP A 127 9.75 6.62 -4.67
C ASP A 127 9.60 5.43 -3.72
N ARG A 128 10.59 5.23 -2.84
CA ARG A 128 10.55 4.17 -1.82
C ARG A 128 9.39 4.36 -0.85
N ALA A 129 9.24 5.57 -0.29
CA ALA A 129 8.17 5.88 0.65
C ALA A 129 6.79 5.71 -0.01
N THR A 130 6.62 6.19 -1.25
CA THR A 130 5.39 6.09 -2.02
C THR A 130 4.99 4.64 -2.25
N LYS A 131 5.93 3.79 -2.70
CA LYS A 131 5.67 2.37 -2.95
C LYS A 131 5.20 1.65 -1.67
N LEU A 132 5.89 1.87 -0.56
CA LEU A 132 5.56 1.22 0.73
C LEU A 132 4.22 1.71 1.29
N ASP A 133 3.94 3.01 1.19
CA ASP A 133 2.71 3.63 1.64
C ASP A 133 1.50 3.19 0.80
N GLU A 134 1.65 3.13 -0.53
CA GLU A 134 0.60 2.68 -1.45
C GLU A 134 0.20 1.23 -1.18
N VAL A 135 1.18 0.33 -1.01
CA VAL A 135 0.92 -1.08 -0.68
C VAL A 135 0.20 -1.21 0.66
N LEU A 136 0.58 -0.39 1.64
CA LEU A 136 -0.09 -0.36 2.93
C LEU A 136 -1.55 0.11 2.79
N GLY A 137 -1.79 1.22 2.09
CA GLY A 137 -3.12 1.77 1.88
C GLY A 137 -4.04 0.86 1.06
N ALA A 138 -3.51 0.18 0.04
CA ALA A 138 -4.27 -0.81 -0.71
C ALA A 138 -4.63 -2.02 0.16
N THR A 139 -3.75 -2.41 1.09
CA THR A 139 -4.03 -3.51 2.04
C THR A 139 -5.12 -3.18 3.04
N THR A 140 -5.22 -1.93 3.49
CA THR A 140 -6.27 -1.47 4.42
C THR A 140 -7.60 -1.19 3.67
N SER A 141 -7.52 -0.57 2.50
CA SER A 141 -8.70 -0.22 1.68
C SER A 141 -9.31 -1.40 0.91
N GLY A 142 -8.54 -2.47 0.72
CA GLY A 142 -8.95 -3.67 0.00
C GLY A 142 -8.42 -3.74 -1.44
N TRP A 143 -8.02 -4.96 -1.81
CA TRP A 143 -7.46 -5.26 -3.13
C TRP A 143 -8.55 -5.70 -4.12
N ARG A 144 -8.23 -5.62 -5.41
CA ARG A 144 -9.04 -6.24 -6.46
C ARG A 144 -8.58 -7.68 -6.66
N GLU A 145 -9.51 -8.55 -7.06
CA GLU A 145 -9.17 -9.90 -7.46
C GLU A 145 -8.14 -9.86 -8.62
N GLY A 146 -7.07 -10.63 -8.48
CA GLY A 146 -5.92 -10.60 -9.40
C GLY A 146 -4.75 -9.73 -8.94
N SER A 147 -4.98 -8.69 -8.14
CA SER A 147 -3.93 -7.71 -7.78
C SER A 147 -2.77 -8.31 -7.00
N LEU A 148 -3.03 -9.32 -6.16
CA LEU A 148 -1.99 -10.00 -5.37
C LEU A 148 -1.65 -11.40 -5.90
N THR A 149 -2.11 -11.70 -7.12
CA THR A 149 -1.88 -12.98 -7.79
C THR A 149 -1.31 -12.74 -9.19
N TYR A 150 -2.07 -12.98 -10.25
CA TYR A 150 -1.62 -13.01 -11.64
C TYR A 150 -1.43 -11.63 -12.29
N ASN A 151 -1.94 -10.55 -11.69
CA ASN A 151 -1.64 -9.16 -12.12
C ASN A 151 -0.61 -8.47 -11.21
N GLY A 152 -0.22 -9.10 -10.10
CA GLY A 152 0.58 -8.45 -9.06
C GLY A 152 2.08 -8.57 -9.21
N GLN A 153 2.57 -9.58 -9.92
CA GLN A 153 4.01 -9.82 -10.08
C GLN A 153 4.65 -8.69 -10.89
N GLY A 154 5.75 -8.13 -10.39
CA GLY A 154 6.43 -6.99 -11.00
C GLY A 154 5.77 -5.63 -10.73
N VAL A 155 4.62 -5.64 -10.04
CA VAL A 155 3.88 -4.42 -9.65
C VAL A 155 3.91 -4.26 -8.13
N HIS A 156 3.41 -5.27 -7.40
CA HIS A 156 3.25 -5.24 -5.95
C HIS A 156 4.23 -6.15 -5.22
N TYR A 157 4.74 -7.19 -5.88
CA TYR A 157 5.72 -8.11 -5.32
C TYR A 157 6.62 -8.70 -6.41
N GLU A 158 7.80 -9.15 -6.02
CA GLU A 158 8.69 -9.95 -6.87
C GLU A 158 8.79 -11.40 -6.36
N VAL A 159 8.92 -12.36 -7.28
CA VAL A 159 9.11 -13.78 -6.90
C VAL A 159 10.40 -13.97 -6.10
N SER A 160 11.43 -13.16 -6.36
CA SER A 160 12.69 -13.16 -5.62
C SER A 160 12.56 -12.70 -4.17
N GLU A 161 11.49 -11.97 -3.83
CA GLU A 161 11.19 -11.50 -2.47
C GLU A 161 10.42 -12.56 -1.66
N LEU A 162 9.81 -13.54 -2.33
CA LEU A 162 9.07 -14.61 -1.67
C LEU A 162 10.02 -15.64 -1.03
N PRO A 163 9.70 -16.14 0.17
CA PRO A 163 10.44 -17.25 0.76
C PRO A 163 10.22 -18.52 -0.06
N ARG A 164 11.12 -19.51 0.07
CA ARG A 164 10.98 -20.81 -0.61
C ARG A 164 9.67 -21.55 -0.29
N ARG A 165 9.11 -21.27 0.89
CA ARG A 165 7.86 -21.85 1.38
C ARG A 165 7.05 -20.79 2.07
N ILE A 166 5.75 -20.79 1.84
CA ILE A 166 4.77 -19.94 2.54
C ILE A 166 3.82 -20.82 3.36
N PRO A 167 3.18 -20.28 4.41
CA PRO A 167 2.19 -21.02 5.19
C PRO A 167 1.05 -21.56 4.31
N ARG A 168 0.47 -22.69 4.72
CA ARG A 168 -0.80 -23.16 4.16
C ARG A 168 -1.95 -22.45 4.87
N TYR A 169 -2.97 -22.06 4.09
CA TYR A 169 -4.15 -21.36 4.59
C TYR A 169 -5.42 -22.19 4.40
N VAL A 170 -6.36 -22.06 5.32
CA VAL A 170 -7.69 -22.68 5.26
C VAL A 170 -8.75 -21.71 5.78
N LEU A 171 -9.99 -21.92 5.36
CA LEU A 171 -11.13 -21.21 5.93
C LEU A 171 -11.46 -21.74 7.32
N ASP A 172 -11.76 -20.82 8.23
CA ASP A 172 -12.29 -21.12 9.55
C ASP A 172 -13.80 -20.83 9.58
N PRO A 173 -14.66 -21.85 9.33
CA PRO A 173 -16.10 -21.66 9.31
C PRO A 173 -16.70 -21.32 10.69
N SER A 174 -15.92 -21.43 11.77
CA SER A 174 -16.38 -21.00 13.10
C SER A 174 -16.37 -19.48 13.28
N VAL A 175 -15.61 -18.76 12.43
CA VAL A 175 -15.52 -17.30 12.43
C VAL A 175 -16.04 -16.77 11.10
N ARG A 176 -17.33 -16.43 11.11
CA ARG A 176 -18.07 -15.92 9.96
C ARG A 176 -18.70 -14.57 10.30
N ILE A 177 -18.64 -13.64 9.36
CA ILE A 177 -19.28 -12.33 9.42
C ILE A 177 -20.37 -12.31 8.36
N GLU A 178 -21.61 -12.04 8.77
CA GLU A 178 -22.72 -11.84 7.85
C GLU A 178 -22.68 -10.43 7.22
N HIS A 179 -23.33 -10.25 6.07
CA HIS A 179 -23.25 -9.02 5.26
C HIS A 179 -23.58 -7.71 6.00
N ASN A 180 -24.35 -7.76 7.08
CA ASN A 180 -24.76 -6.62 7.90
C ASN A 180 -23.98 -6.51 9.23
N GLN A 181 -22.95 -7.33 9.43
CA GLN A 181 -22.12 -7.36 10.63
C GLN A 181 -20.75 -6.74 10.36
N SER A 182 -20.14 -6.22 11.42
CA SER A 182 -18.77 -5.72 11.41
C SER A 182 -17.79 -6.81 11.89
N ALA A 183 -16.51 -6.68 11.55
CA ALA A 183 -15.48 -7.57 12.04
C ALA A 183 -15.25 -7.35 13.54
N THR A 184 -15.15 -8.44 14.30
CA THR A 184 -14.91 -8.40 15.76
C THR A 184 -13.44 -8.60 16.13
N GLN A 185 -12.62 -9.04 15.18
CA GLN A 185 -11.18 -9.24 15.34
C GLN A 185 -10.45 -8.84 14.05
N ILE A 186 -9.19 -8.45 14.21
CA ILE A 186 -8.29 -8.21 13.08
C ILE A 186 -7.97 -9.56 12.42
N GLY A 187 -8.11 -9.64 11.10
CA GLY A 187 -7.78 -10.86 10.36
C GLY A 187 -7.94 -10.71 8.86
N ILE A 188 -7.52 -11.74 8.13
CA ILE A 188 -7.75 -11.83 6.68
C ILE A 188 -8.98 -12.69 6.45
N TYR A 189 -9.91 -12.21 5.65
CA TYR A 189 -11.18 -12.85 5.40
C TYR A 189 -11.40 -13.04 3.91
N LEU A 190 -12.03 -14.17 3.56
CA LEU A 190 -12.46 -14.47 2.20
C LEU A 190 -13.94 -14.13 2.04
N PRO A 191 -14.32 -13.38 1.00
CA PRO A 191 -15.72 -13.09 0.73
C PRO A 191 -16.45 -14.28 0.08
N ASP A 192 -17.73 -14.42 0.39
CA ASP A 192 -18.60 -15.47 -0.17
C ASP A 192 -19.08 -15.22 -1.60
N ILE A 193 -18.52 -14.24 -2.30
CA ILE A 193 -18.82 -13.92 -3.69
C ILE A 193 -17.65 -14.25 -4.61
N GLU A 194 -17.94 -14.68 -5.83
CA GLU A 194 -16.91 -14.91 -6.85
C GLU A 194 -16.32 -13.59 -7.35
N PHE A 195 -15.10 -13.66 -7.90
CA PHE A 195 -14.40 -12.52 -8.52
C PHE A 195 -14.11 -11.37 -7.54
N ALA A 196 -13.81 -11.71 -6.29
CA ALA A 196 -13.37 -10.80 -5.26
C ALA A 196 -12.11 -11.35 -4.57
N ALA A 197 -11.27 -10.46 -4.03
CA ALA A 197 -10.07 -10.82 -3.29
C ALA A 197 -10.35 -11.03 -1.80
N ALA A 198 -9.48 -11.78 -1.13
CA ALA A 198 -9.39 -11.74 0.32
C ALA A 198 -9.04 -10.31 0.80
N ARG A 199 -9.49 -9.97 2.00
CA ARG A 199 -9.30 -8.62 2.56
C ARG A 199 -8.89 -8.69 4.03
N LEU A 200 -8.00 -7.78 4.44
CA LEU A 200 -7.77 -7.48 5.84
C LEU A 200 -9.00 -6.74 6.40
N LEU A 201 -9.64 -7.33 7.40
CA LEU A 201 -10.75 -6.70 8.12
C LEU A 201 -10.34 -6.49 9.58
N TYR A 202 -10.82 -5.41 10.18
CA TYR A 202 -10.56 -5.05 11.57
C TYR A 202 -11.77 -4.34 12.19
N PRO A 203 -11.88 -4.31 13.52
CA PRO A 203 -12.93 -3.58 14.22
C PRO A 203 -12.99 -2.10 13.84
N ASP A 204 -14.17 -1.51 14.03
CA ASP A 204 -14.44 -0.05 13.92
C ASP A 204 -14.35 0.59 12.52
N GLU A 205 -13.85 -0.09 11.48
CA GLU A 205 -13.85 0.43 10.10
C GLU A 205 -15.22 0.29 9.40
N PHE A 206 -15.99 -0.74 9.75
CA PHE A 206 -17.11 -1.21 8.92
C PHE A 206 -18.47 -1.21 9.63
N GLU A 207 -18.81 -0.13 10.32
CA GLU A 207 -20.16 0.02 10.86
C GLU A 207 -21.21 -0.06 9.73
N GLY A 208 -22.17 -0.98 9.86
CA GLY A 208 -23.27 -1.16 8.90
C GLY A 208 -23.05 -2.22 7.82
N GLY A 209 -21.94 -2.97 7.87
CA GLY A 209 -21.71 -4.13 7.01
C GLY A 209 -20.54 -3.97 6.02
N ILE A 210 -19.92 -5.09 5.66
CA ILE A 210 -18.67 -5.14 4.88
C ILE A 210 -18.96 -5.54 3.44
N ARG A 211 -18.67 -4.64 2.49
CA ARG A 211 -18.80 -4.92 1.05
C ARG A 211 -17.49 -5.39 0.45
N ALA A 212 -17.58 -6.29 -0.51
CA ALA A 212 -16.44 -6.73 -1.31
C ALA A 212 -16.43 -6.02 -2.67
N TYR A 213 -15.24 -5.76 -3.18
CA TYR A 213 -15.05 -5.21 -4.52
C TYR A 213 -15.07 -6.36 -5.53
N GLN A 214 -16.18 -6.49 -6.24
CA GLN A 214 -16.44 -7.62 -7.14
C GLN A 214 -16.18 -7.23 -8.60
N GLY A 215 -15.45 -8.08 -9.32
CA GLY A 215 -15.31 -8.01 -10.76
C GLY A 215 -16.62 -8.32 -11.50
N VAL A 216 -17.00 -7.46 -12.45
CA VAL A 216 -18.22 -7.63 -13.27
C VAL A 216 -17.86 -8.01 -14.70
N SER A 217 -16.90 -7.32 -15.31
CA SER A 217 -16.45 -7.61 -16.67
C SER A 217 -14.92 -7.44 -16.81
N ARG A 218 -14.27 -8.42 -17.45
CA ARG A 218 -12.82 -8.39 -17.71
C ARG A 218 -12.48 -7.39 -18.82
N SER A 219 -11.30 -6.80 -18.71
CA SER A 219 -10.72 -6.00 -19.77
C SER A 219 -10.48 -6.84 -21.03
N GLY A 220 -10.74 -6.23 -22.19
CA GLY A 220 -10.32 -6.75 -23.49
C GLY A 220 -8.95 -6.22 -23.92
N TYR A 221 -8.28 -5.45 -23.08
CA TYR A 221 -7.01 -4.82 -23.41
C TYR A 221 -5.89 -5.84 -23.57
N VAL A 222 -5.12 -5.67 -24.64
CA VAL A 222 -3.94 -6.47 -24.95
C VAL A 222 -2.78 -5.50 -25.09
N TYR A 223 -1.74 -5.74 -24.31
CA TYR A 223 -0.50 -4.98 -24.36
C TYR A 223 0.12 -5.08 -25.76
N GLU A 224 0.32 -3.94 -26.42
CA GLU A 224 0.80 -3.90 -27.81
C GLU A 224 2.23 -4.44 -27.97
N ASP A 225 3.06 -4.26 -26.94
CA ASP A 225 4.47 -4.65 -26.91
C ASP A 225 4.67 -6.15 -26.65
N THR A 226 3.84 -6.74 -25.80
CA THR A 226 3.97 -8.14 -25.37
C THR A 226 2.93 -9.07 -26.00
N GLY A 227 1.84 -8.53 -26.55
CA GLY A 227 0.69 -9.30 -27.02
C GLY A 227 -0.10 -9.99 -25.90
N LYS A 228 0.23 -9.72 -24.62
CA LYS A 228 -0.44 -10.33 -23.47
C LYS A 228 -1.72 -9.59 -23.13
N ARG A 229 -2.75 -10.32 -22.70
CA ARG A 229 -4.00 -9.72 -22.22
C ARG A 229 -3.82 -9.19 -20.81
N ALA A 230 -4.25 -7.96 -20.56
CA ALA A 230 -4.42 -7.47 -19.20
C ALA A 230 -5.67 -8.13 -18.61
N TYR A 231 -5.48 -9.05 -17.66
CA TYR A 231 -6.59 -9.74 -16.99
C TYR A 231 -7.28 -8.85 -15.96
N ASP A 232 -7.05 -7.54 -15.97
CA ASP A 232 -7.72 -6.60 -15.08
C ASP A 232 -9.23 -6.55 -15.29
N TRP A 233 -9.93 -6.13 -14.24
CA TRP A 233 -11.35 -5.84 -14.29
C TRP A 233 -11.61 -4.46 -14.91
N LYS A 234 -12.42 -4.43 -15.96
CA LYS A 234 -12.89 -3.20 -16.60
C LYS A 234 -14.01 -2.55 -15.78
N GLU A 235 -14.95 -3.38 -15.34
CA GLU A 235 -16.06 -2.95 -14.50
C GLU A 235 -16.05 -3.73 -13.20
N CYS A 236 -16.31 -3.03 -12.12
CA CYS A 236 -16.37 -3.57 -10.78
C CYS A 236 -17.54 -2.95 -10.03
N GLN A 237 -18.01 -3.63 -9.00
CA GLN A 237 -19.06 -3.13 -8.13
C GLN A 237 -18.78 -3.46 -6.67
N TRP A 238 -19.29 -2.64 -5.76
CA TRP A 238 -19.37 -3.00 -4.35
C TRP A 238 -20.57 -3.91 -4.13
N ALA A 239 -20.32 -5.15 -3.71
CA ALA A 239 -21.35 -6.14 -3.44
C ALA A 239 -21.40 -6.51 -1.95
N GLU A 240 -22.61 -6.66 -1.42
CA GLU A 240 -22.84 -7.19 -0.07
C GLU A 240 -22.54 -8.68 -0.05
N THR A 241 -21.81 -9.14 0.96
CA THR A 241 -21.38 -10.53 1.06
C THR A 241 -21.12 -10.90 2.51
N GLY A 242 -21.23 -12.19 2.83
CA GLY A 242 -20.61 -12.75 4.02
C GLY A 242 -19.09 -12.89 3.84
N TRP A 243 -18.41 -13.03 4.96
CA TRP A 243 -16.95 -13.18 5.03
C TRP A 243 -16.58 -14.30 6.00
N THR A 244 -15.63 -15.14 5.59
CA THR A 244 -15.13 -16.23 6.43
C THR A 244 -13.65 -16.00 6.73
N LEU A 245 -13.26 -16.12 8.01
CA LEU A 245 -11.87 -15.91 8.42
C LEU A 245 -10.96 -16.94 7.73
N ILE A 246 -9.81 -16.48 7.27
CA ILE A 246 -8.71 -17.31 6.80
C ILE A 246 -7.71 -17.48 7.94
N ARG A 247 -7.32 -18.72 8.22
CA ARG A 247 -6.28 -19.04 9.20
C ARG A 247 -5.15 -19.84 8.59
N ARG A 248 -3.95 -19.65 9.14
CA ARG A 248 -2.82 -20.54 8.89
C ARG A 248 -3.11 -21.93 9.45
N VAL A 249 -2.62 -22.95 8.77
CA VAL A 249 -2.51 -24.29 9.33
C VAL A 249 -1.16 -24.40 10.01
N GLU A 250 -1.15 -24.54 11.33
CA GLU A 250 0.07 -24.47 12.13
C GLU A 250 1.05 -25.58 11.74
N GLY A 251 2.29 -25.21 11.42
CA GLY A 251 3.34 -26.13 11.00
C GLY A 251 3.25 -26.64 9.55
N GLU A 252 2.21 -26.27 8.79
CA GLU A 252 2.05 -26.67 7.39
C GLU A 252 2.45 -25.54 6.44
N PHE A 253 3.24 -25.89 5.42
CA PHE A 253 3.76 -24.98 4.42
C PHE A 253 3.60 -25.56 3.03
N ILE A 254 3.51 -24.68 2.03
CA ILE A 254 3.54 -25.04 0.62
C ILE A 254 4.80 -24.45 -0.04
N ASP A 255 5.36 -25.17 -1.00
CA ASP A 255 6.52 -24.70 -1.76
C ASP A 255 6.11 -23.58 -2.73
N VAL A 256 6.90 -22.51 -2.76
CA VAL A 256 6.77 -21.45 -3.76
C VAL A 256 7.48 -21.92 -5.03
N PRO A 257 6.78 -22.02 -6.17
CA PRO A 257 7.42 -22.42 -7.42
C PRO A 257 8.51 -21.42 -7.82
N ALA A 258 9.58 -21.89 -8.48
CA ALA A 258 10.72 -21.05 -8.84
C ALA A 258 10.36 -19.87 -9.75
N GLN A 259 9.26 -19.97 -10.51
CA GLN A 259 8.74 -18.92 -11.39
C GLN A 259 7.53 -18.18 -10.79
N GLY A 260 7.19 -18.44 -9.52
CA GLY A 260 5.98 -17.93 -8.87
C GLY A 260 4.76 -18.83 -9.09
N PHE A 261 3.66 -18.49 -8.41
CA PHE A 261 2.39 -19.24 -8.52
C PHE A 261 1.66 -19.00 -9.84
N PHE A 262 1.89 -17.85 -10.49
CA PHE A 262 1.22 -17.42 -11.73
C PHE A 262 2.25 -17.03 -12.80
N PRO A 263 3.08 -17.98 -13.29
CA PRO A 263 4.20 -17.66 -14.19
C PRO A 263 3.76 -17.14 -15.56
N LYS A 264 2.55 -17.48 -16.03
CA LYS A 264 2.00 -16.89 -17.26
C LYS A 264 1.20 -15.62 -16.98
N GLY A 265 0.73 -15.45 -15.75
CA GLY A 265 -0.10 -14.34 -15.34
C GLY A 265 -1.55 -14.53 -15.79
N GLU A 266 -2.05 -15.76 -15.76
CA GLU A 266 -3.42 -16.09 -16.17
C GLU A 266 -4.28 -16.47 -14.95
N PRO A 267 -5.59 -16.10 -14.92
CA PRO A 267 -6.47 -16.42 -13.80
C PRO A 267 -6.74 -17.92 -13.60
N ASP A 268 -6.57 -18.73 -14.65
CA ASP A 268 -6.87 -20.16 -14.65
C ASP A 268 -5.66 -21.03 -14.22
N GLU A 269 -4.52 -20.42 -13.87
CA GLU A 269 -3.35 -21.11 -13.28
C GLU A 269 -3.55 -21.44 -11.80
#